data_AF-A0A4Q7ILP1-F1
#
_entry.id   AF-A0A4Q7ILP1-F1
#
_cell.length_a   1.000
_cell.length_b   1.000
_cell.length_c   1.000
_cell.angle_alpha   90.00
_cell.angle_beta   90.00
_cell.angle_gamma   90.00
#
_symmetry.space_group_name_H-M   'P 1'
#
loop_
_entity.id
_entity.type
_entity.pdbx_description
1 polymer ?
#
loop_
_entity_poly.entity_id
_entity_poly.type
_entity_poly.pdbx_seq_one_letter_code
_entity_poly.pdbx_strand_id
1 'polypeptide(L)'
;MTYNKFSFINLVLFSVFISGYAYASPKLNKANLFLDNLNAVCWYKDAKYSEGALIVMADKLFVCANKFDNQDNGQLTWRIADENGQPIPQKPKKSIRIN
;
A
#
# COMPACT_ATOMS: atom_id res chain seq x y z
N MET A 1 2.85 2.13 -72.52
CA MET A 1 2.31 1.35 -71.38
C MET A 1 2.82 1.98 -70.09
N THR A 2 2.06 2.95 -69.59
CA THR A 2 2.41 3.83 -68.46
C THR A 2 2.22 3.09 -67.14
N TYR A 3 3.29 2.53 -66.59
CA TYR A 3 3.27 1.94 -65.25
C TYR A 3 3.19 3.03 -64.18
N ASN A 4 2.10 2.99 -63.42
CA ASN A 4 1.70 3.97 -62.42
C ASN A 4 2.68 4.01 -61.23
N LYS A 5 3.37 5.13 -61.05
CA LYS A 5 4.23 5.43 -59.87
C LYS A 5 3.49 5.31 -58.52
N PHE A 6 2.15 5.35 -58.54
CA PHE A 6 1.29 5.16 -57.37
C PHE A 6 1.33 3.75 -56.76
N SER A 7 1.78 2.73 -57.50
CA SER A 7 1.80 1.35 -57.01
C SER A 7 2.91 1.05 -56.00
N PHE A 8 4.03 1.79 -56.04
CA PHE A 8 5.17 1.55 -55.14
C PHE A 8 5.01 2.20 -53.78
N ILE A 9 4.30 3.33 -53.69
CA ILE A 9 4.10 4.08 -52.44
C ILE A 9 3.20 3.30 -51.46
N ASN A 10 2.24 2.52 -51.96
CA ASN A 10 1.36 1.71 -51.12
C ASN A 10 2.05 0.48 -50.49
N LEU A 11 3.10 -0.05 -51.11
CA LEU A 11 3.77 -1.25 -50.62
C LEU A 11 4.71 -0.97 -49.43
N VAL A 12 5.19 0.27 -49.29
CA VAL A 12 6.11 0.67 -48.20
C VAL A 12 5.34 1.06 -46.93
N LEU A 13 4.11 1.56 -47.04
CA LEU A 13 3.30 1.96 -45.88
C LEU A 13 2.71 0.77 -45.10
N PHE A 14 2.50 -0.38 -45.74
CA PHE A 14 1.95 -1.57 -45.08
C PHE A 14 2.96 -2.34 -44.22
N SER A 15 4.27 -2.22 -44.47
CA SER A 15 5.29 -2.96 -43.71
C SER A 15 5.64 -2.34 -42.35
N VAL A 16 5.22 -1.11 -42.08
CA VAL A 16 5.56 -0.40 -40.81
C VAL A 16 4.53 -0.67 -39.69
N PHE A 17 3.34 -1.17 -40.01
CA PHE A 17 2.26 -1.33 -39.02
C PHE A 17 2.26 -2.65 -38.24
N ILE A 18 3.15 -3.60 -38.53
CA ILE A 18 3.27 -4.85 -37.76
C ILE A 18 4.44 -4.78 -36.79
N SER A 19 4.53 -3.70 -36.01
CA SER A 19 5.45 -3.63 -34.88
C SER A 19 4.66 -3.66 -33.57
N GLY A 20 4.54 -4.86 -33.01
CA GLY A 20 4.53 -5.03 -31.56
C GLY A 20 3.17 -5.05 -30.84
N TYR A 21 2.24 -5.91 -31.24
CA TYR A 21 1.27 -6.46 -30.26
C TYR A 21 1.93 -7.61 -29.50
N ALA A 22 2.95 -7.30 -28.70
CA ALA A 22 3.43 -8.24 -27.70
C ALA A 22 2.37 -8.29 -26.59
N TYR A 23 1.51 -9.31 -26.63
CA TYR A 23 0.62 -9.63 -25.54
C TYR A 23 1.49 -10.01 -24.32
N ALA A 24 1.73 -9.04 -23.45
CA ALA A 24 2.30 -9.29 -22.14
C ALA A 24 1.29 -10.16 -21.37
N SER A 25 1.51 -11.47 -21.33
CA SER A 25 0.86 -12.33 -20.37
C SER A 25 1.47 -12.01 -19.00
N PRO A 26 0.71 -11.46 -18.04
CA PRO A 26 1.24 -11.28 -16.70
C PRO A 26 1.42 -12.68 -16.11
N LYS A 27 2.63 -13.22 -16.24
CA LYS A 27 3.04 -14.40 -15.51
C LYS A 27 2.98 -14.01 -14.04
N LEU A 28 1.89 -14.40 -13.38
CA LEU A 28 1.64 -14.18 -11.96
C LEU A 28 2.71 -14.95 -11.18
N ASN A 29 3.89 -14.34 -11.04
CA ASN A 29 4.93 -14.81 -10.15
C ASN A 29 4.36 -14.64 -8.75
N LYS A 30 3.82 -15.73 -8.21
CA LYS A 30 3.40 -15.84 -6.82
C LYS A 30 4.68 -15.77 -5.99
N ALA A 31 5.14 -14.55 -5.71
CA ALA A 31 6.23 -14.31 -4.79
C ALA A 31 5.75 -14.82 -3.43
N ASN A 32 6.25 -15.98 -3.01
CA ASN A 32 6.09 -16.45 -1.65
C ASN A 32 6.96 -15.53 -0.80
N LEU A 33 6.37 -14.43 -0.32
CA LEU A 33 6.98 -13.52 0.64
C LEU A 33 7.17 -14.29 1.94
N PHE A 34 8.36 -14.84 2.14
CA PHE A 34 8.76 -15.42 3.40
C PHE A 34 8.85 -14.28 4.41
N LEU A 35 7.81 -14.17 5.25
CA LEU A 35 7.65 -13.11 6.24
C LEU A 35 8.48 -13.46 7.48
N ASP A 36 9.81 -13.50 7.30
CA ASP A 36 10.75 -13.75 8.39
C ASP A 36 10.67 -12.60 9.39
N ASN A 37 9.98 -12.84 10.51
CA ASN A 37 9.63 -11.94 11.61
C ASN A 37 8.30 -11.20 11.44
N LEU A 38 7.21 -11.88 11.81
CA LEU A 38 5.88 -11.33 12.14
C LEU A 38 5.90 -10.45 13.42
N ASN A 39 6.90 -9.60 13.57
CA ASN A 39 6.88 -8.62 14.65
C ASN A 39 5.80 -7.59 14.30
N ALA A 40 4.86 -7.39 15.22
CA ALA A 40 3.90 -6.31 15.08
C ALA A 40 4.69 -4.98 15.03
N VAL A 41 4.48 -4.20 13.99
CA VAL A 41 5.16 -2.92 13.75
C VAL A 41 4.17 -1.90 13.22
N CYS A 42 4.43 -0.63 13.49
CA CYS A 42 3.72 0.46 12.82
C CYS A 42 4.54 0.93 11.61
N TRP A 43 3.85 1.20 10.51
CA TRP A 43 4.47 1.71 9.28
C TRP A 43 4.17 3.19 9.11
N TYR A 44 5.18 3.99 8.76
CA TYR A 44 5.02 5.39 8.38
C TYR A 44 6.15 5.80 7.43
N LYS A 45 5.83 6.43 6.29
CA LYS A 45 6.79 6.86 5.26
C LYS A 45 7.82 5.78 4.89
N ASP A 46 7.35 4.57 4.60
CA ASP A 46 8.17 3.40 4.25
C ASP A 46 9.16 2.93 5.32
N ALA A 47 9.09 3.49 6.53
CA ALA A 47 9.86 3.06 7.69
C ALA A 47 8.99 2.24 8.65
N LYS A 48 9.62 1.24 9.27
CA LYS A 48 9.05 0.40 10.33
C LYS A 48 9.40 0.96 11.70
N TYR A 49 8.42 0.99 12.59
CA TYR A 49 8.54 1.47 13.95
C TYR A 49 8.10 0.39 14.94
N SER A 50 8.84 0.25 16.02
CA SER A 50 8.50 -0.62 17.14
C SER A 50 7.45 0.00 18.04
N GLU A 51 6.91 -0.79 18.96
CA GLU A 51 6.09 -0.30 20.06
C GLU A 51 6.79 0.83 20.82
N GLY A 52 6.02 1.84 21.24
CA GLY A 52 6.50 3.03 21.95
C GLY A 52 7.07 4.15 21.06
N ALA A 53 7.21 3.92 19.74
CA ALA A 53 7.68 4.95 18.83
C ALA A 53 6.69 6.13 18.74
N LEU A 54 7.23 7.36 18.73
CA LEU A 54 6.45 8.60 18.66
C LEU A 54 6.65 9.28 17.31
N ILE A 55 5.56 9.69 16.67
CA ILE A 55 5.58 10.48 15.43
C ILE A 55 4.58 11.62 15.51
N VAL A 56 4.85 12.71 14.80
CA VAL A 56 3.91 13.82 14.65
C VAL A 56 3.29 13.77 13.26
N MET A 57 1.95 13.70 13.20
CA MET A 57 1.19 13.70 11.96
C MET A 57 0.04 14.71 12.09
N ALA A 58 -0.07 15.65 11.14
CA ALA A 58 -1.12 16.67 11.13
C ALA A 58 -1.28 17.38 12.50
N ASP A 59 -0.16 17.86 13.05
CA ASP A 59 -0.07 18.59 14.32
C ASP A 59 -0.56 17.83 15.56
N LYS A 60 -0.66 16.50 15.47
CA LYS A 60 -0.99 15.61 16.59
C LYS A 60 0.15 14.62 16.81
N LEU A 61 0.41 14.34 18.09
CA LEU A 61 1.35 13.31 18.49
C LEU A 61 0.68 11.94 18.40
N PHE A 62 1.37 10.99 17.80
CA PHE A 62 0.95 9.60 17.71
C PHE A 62 2.03 8.70 18.31
N VAL A 63 1.58 7.63 18.97
CA VAL A 63 2.41 6.56 19.50
C VAL A 63 2.06 5.25 18.83
N CYS A 64 3.06 4.44 18.52
CA CYS A 64 2.88 3.06 18.09
C CYS A 64 2.56 2.19 19.30
N ALA A 65 1.31 1.74 19.43
CA ALA A 65 0.86 0.96 20.59
C ALA A 65 -0.18 -0.08 20.18
N ASN A 66 -0.52 -0.98 21.10
CA ASN A 66 -1.56 -1.97 20.88
C ASN A 66 -2.89 -1.32 20.53
N LYS A 67 -3.60 -1.91 19.55
CA LYS A 67 -4.92 -1.44 19.11
C LYS A 67 -5.92 -1.34 20.25
N PHE A 68 -5.85 -2.27 21.19
CA PHE A 68 -6.70 -2.30 22.37
C PHE A 68 -5.83 -2.34 23.62
N ASP A 69 -6.25 -1.61 24.66
CA ASP A 69 -5.52 -1.51 25.93
C ASP A 69 -5.48 -2.84 26.72
N ASN A 70 -6.28 -3.83 26.32
CA ASN A 70 -6.40 -5.13 26.97
C ASN A 70 -5.63 -6.26 26.26
N GLN A 71 -4.83 -5.94 25.24
CA GLN A 71 -4.04 -6.91 24.50
C GLN A 71 -2.55 -6.60 24.70
N ASP A 72 -1.80 -7.55 25.24
CA ASP A 72 -0.34 -7.40 25.43
C ASP A 72 0.46 -7.77 24.17
N ASN A 73 -0.08 -8.66 23.33
CA ASN A 73 0.54 -9.10 22.07
C ASN A 73 -0.40 -8.84 20.88
N GLY A 74 -1.04 -7.67 20.91
CA GLY A 74 -2.01 -7.26 19.90
C GLY A 74 -1.35 -6.76 18.62
N GLN A 75 -2.18 -6.41 17.64
CA GLN A 75 -1.71 -5.67 16.48
C GLN A 75 -1.32 -4.24 16.91
N LEU A 76 -0.10 -3.82 16.56
CA LEU A 76 0.33 -2.44 16.74
C LEU A 76 -0.30 -1.51 15.71
N THR A 77 -0.73 -0.34 16.17
CA THR A 77 -1.32 0.70 15.32
C THR A 77 -0.95 2.08 15.84
N TRP A 78 -1.05 3.09 14.97
CA TRP A 78 -0.86 4.49 15.38
C TRP A 78 -2.04 4.95 16.23
N ARG A 79 -1.77 5.28 17.48
CA ARG A 79 -2.75 5.86 18.42
C ARG A 79 -2.37 7.28 18.75
N ILE A 80 -3.36 8.13 18.98
CA ILE A 80 -3.11 9.50 19.43
C ILE A 80 -2.46 9.40 20.82
N ALA A 81 -1.36 10.10 21.00
CA ALA A 81 -0.66 10.22 22.26
C ALA A 81 -1.07 11.49 23.00
N ASP A 82 -1.01 11.45 24.32
CA ASP A 82 -1.07 12.62 25.18
C ASP A 82 0.26 13.40 25.17
N GLU A 83 0.35 14.47 25.95
CA GLU A 83 1.57 15.29 26.09
C GLU A 83 2.76 14.50 26.68
N ASN A 84 2.50 13.38 27.35
CA ASN A 84 3.51 12.50 27.93
C ASN A 84 3.98 11.40 26.97
N GLY A 85 3.44 11.38 25.74
CA GLY A 85 3.74 10.33 24.76
C GLY A 85 3.01 9.00 25.01
N GLN A 86 2.01 8.98 25.89
CA GLN A 86 1.24 7.78 26.21
C GLN A 86 -0.03 7.69 25.34
N PRO A 87 -0.44 6.48 24.91
CA PRO A 87 -1.64 6.32 24.11
C PRO A 87 -2.89 6.70 24.90
N ILE A 88 -3.74 7.55 24.33
CA ILE A 88 -5.01 7.92 24.96
C ILE A 88 -5.92 6.67 25.01
N PRO A 89 -6.45 6.29 26.20
CA PRO A 89 -7.26 5.08 26.36
C PRO A 89 -8.56 5.16 25.57
N GLN A 90 -8.95 4.05 24.93
CA GLN A 90 -10.20 4.00 24.18
C GLN A 90 -11.38 3.89 25.15
N LYS A 91 -12.26 4.91 25.16
CA LYS A 91 -13.50 4.82 25.91
C LYS A 91 -14.44 3.82 25.21
N PRO A 92 -14.99 2.83 25.92
CA PRO A 92 -15.93 1.88 25.32
C PRO A 92 -17.13 2.66 24.75
N LYS A 93 -17.45 2.42 23.48
CA LYS A 93 -18.62 3.02 22.84
C LYS A 93 -19.86 2.48 23.53
N LYS A 94 -20.59 3.35 24.23
CA LYS A 94 -21.83 2.99 24.94
C LYS A 94 -22.82 2.43 23.91
N SER A 95 -23.17 1.15 24.01
CA SER A 95 -24.24 0.59 23.18
C SER A 95 -25.59 0.99 23.77
N ILE A 96 -26.47 1.53 22.93
CA ILE A 96 -27.86 1.79 23.31
C ILE A 96 -28.58 0.44 23.19
N ARG A 97 -29.01 -0.13 24.31
CA ARG A 97 -29.93 -1.26 24.30
C ARG A 97 -31.36 -0.72 24.14
N ILE A 98 -32.04 -1.15 23.09
CA ILE A 98 -33.47 -0.92 22.90
C ILE A 98 -34.17 -2.14 23.51
N ASN A 99 -35.13 -1.90 24.41
CA ASN A 99 -35.99 -2.93 25.01
C ASN A 99 -37.40 -2.84 24.41
#